data_AF-A0A1H0DPL9-F1
#
_entry.id   AF-A0A1H0DPL9-F1
#
_cell.length_a   1.000
_cell.length_b   1.000
_cell.length_c   1.000
_cell.angle_alpha   90.00
_cell.angle_beta   90.00
_cell.angle_gamma   90.00
#
_symmetry.space_group_name_H-M   'P 1'
#
loop_
_entity.id
_entity.type
_entity.pdbx_description
1 polymer ?
#
loop_
_entity_poly.entity_id
_entity_poly.type
_entity_poly.pdbx_seq_one_letter_code
_entity_poly.pdbx_strand_id
1 'polypeptide(L)'
;MIFIETPVFTRQILALVDDETYRKLQEDLALHPDAGAVIAGTGGVRKIRIAAKGHGKRGGARVIYYHFTSASQIAFLLAYDKATQEDLTAEQKKVLRQIIENWR
;
A
#
# COMPACT_ATOMS: atom_id res chain seq x y z
N MET A 1 -4.89 15.34 -3.40
CA MET A 1 -5.00 13.98 -2.83
C MET A 1 -4.56 14.03 -1.39
N ILE A 2 -5.35 13.50 -0.46
CA ILE A 2 -4.93 13.34 0.96
C ILE A 2 -4.45 11.90 1.15
N PHE A 3 -3.32 11.72 1.84
CA PHE A 3 -2.81 10.41 2.23
C PHE A 3 -3.07 10.17 3.71
N ILE A 4 -3.73 9.06 4.03
CA ILE A 4 -4.05 8.63 5.39
C ILE A 4 -3.25 7.37 5.65
N GLU A 5 -2.52 7.33 6.75
CA GLU A 5 -1.67 6.20 7.11
C GLU A 5 -2.20 5.48 8.34
N THR A 6 -2.21 4.16 8.32
CA THR A 6 -2.31 3.41 9.57
C THR A 6 -0.97 3.50 10.33
N PRO A 7 -0.97 3.47 11.67
CA PRO A 7 0.28 3.44 12.43
C PRO A 7 1.18 2.24 12.08
N VAL A 8 0.59 1.13 11.64
CA VAL A 8 1.32 -0.06 11.19
C VAL A 8 2.05 0.22 9.88
N PHE A 9 1.36 0.84 8.92
CA PHE A 9 1.96 1.25 7.66
C PHE A 9 3.15 2.19 7.87
N THR A 10 2.98 3.26 8.64
CA THR A 10 4.04 4.25 8.88
C THR A 10 5.31 3.58 9.43
N ARG A 11 5.17 2.69 10.42
CA ARG A 11 6.32 1.95 10.97
C ARG A 11 6.99 1.06 9.93
N GLN A 12 6.21 0.39 9.09
CA GLN A 12 6.72 -0.53 8.07
C GLN A 12 7.41 0.21 6.92
N ILE A 13 6.79 1.25 6.36
CA ILE A 13 7.32 1.95 5.19
C ILE A 13 8.64 2.66 5.49
N LEU A 14 8.76 3.27 6.67
CA LEU A 14 9.98 3.94 7.11
C LEU A 14 11.16 2.98 7.30
N ALA A 15 10.90 1.69 7.55
CA ALA A 15 11.93 0.65 7.60
C ALA A 15 12.33 0.14 6.20
N LEU A 16 11.50 0.36 5.18
CA LEU A 16 11.66 -0.26 3.85
C LEU A 16 12.24 0.69 2.80
N VAL A 17 12.03 2.01 2.92
CA VAL A 17 12.40 2.99 1.89
C VAL A 17 13.02 4.27 2.49
N ASP A 18 13.63 5.12 1.66
CA ASP A 18 13.93 6.52 2.03
C ASP A 18 12.75 7.43 1.75
N ASP A 19 12.84 8.60 2.35
CA ASP A 19 11.91 9.71 2.20
C ASP A 19 11.73 10.09 0.72
N GLU A 20 12.77 10.00 -0.11
CA GLU A 20 12.68 10.32 -1.54
C GLU A 20 11.86 9.26 -2.31
N THR A 21 12.12 7.98 -2.07
CA THR A 21 11.30 6.90 -2.63
C THR A 21 9.87 6.96 -2.12
N TYR A 22 9.67 7.30 -0.85
CA TYR A 22 8.34 7.44 -0.28
C TYR A 22 7.58 8.63 -0.87
N ARG A 23 8.24 9.78 -1.04
CA ARG A 23 7.69 10.96 -1.73
C ARG A 23 7.29 10.60 -3.16
N LYS A 24 8.15 9.94 -3.91
CA LYS A 24 7.86 9.54 -5.28
C LYS A 24 6.64 8.62 -5.38
N LEU A 25 6.49 7.67 -4.46
CA LEU A 25 5.27 6.85 -4.37
C LEU A 25 4.01 7.72 -4.19
N GLN A 26 4.06 8.71 -3.30
CA GLN A 26 2.92 9.60 -3.06
C GLN A 26 2.61 10.46 -4.29
N GLU A 27 3.63 11.00 -4.97
CA GLU A 27 3.47 11.76 -6.21
C GLU A 27 2.85 10.90 -7.33
N ASP A 28 3.39 9.71 -7.56
CA ASP A 28 2.90 8.77 -8.56
C ASP A 28 1.44 8.39 -8.28
N LEU A 29 1.08 8.13 -7.02
CA LEU A 29 -0.29 7.78 -6.63
C LEU A 29 -1.25 8.98 -6.60
N ALA A 30 -0.75 10.21 -6.42
CA ALA A 30 -1.55 11.41 -6.55
C ALA A 30 -2.00 11.64 -8.00
N LEU A 31 -1.15 11.28 -8.97
CA LEU A 31 -1.44 11.38 -10.40
C LEU A 31 -2.19 10.15 -10.92
N HIS A 32 -1.83 8.96 -10.45
CA HIS A 32 -2.33 7.67 -10.92
C HIS A 32 -2.79 6.80 -9.73
N PRO A 33 -3.91 7.17 -9.06
CA PRO A 33 -4.38 6.47 -7.87
C PRO A 33 -4.79 5.01 -8.13
N ASP A 34 -4.98 4.63 -9.38
CA ASP A 34 -5.34 3.28 -9.84
C ASP A 34 -4.13 2.44 -10.31
N ALA A 35 -2.90 2.97 -10.23
CA ALA A 35 -1.68 2.27 -10.65
C ALA A 35 -1.44 0.94 -9.92
N GLY A 36 -1.97 0.78 -8.70
CA GLY A 36 -1.95 -0.48 -7.96
C GLY A 36 -2.96 -1.50 -8.48
N ALA A 37 -2.52 -2.75 -8.61
CA ALA A 37 -3.39 -3.86 -8.99
C ALA A 37 -4.42 -4.16 -7.91
N VAL A 38 -5.69 -4.30 -8.28
CA VAL A 38 -6.77 -4.65 -7.35
C VAL A 38 -6.56 -6.08 -6.82
N ILE A 39 -6.70 -6.22 -5.50
CA ILE A 39 -6.62 -7.51 -4.82
C ILE A 39 -8.04 -8.09 -4.75
N ALA A 40 -8.31 -9.14 -5.53
CA ALA A 40 -9.62 -9.77 -5.55
C ALA A 40 -10.08 -10.23 -4.15
N GLY A 41 -11.37 -10.08 -3.86
CA GLY A 41 -11.98 -10.47 -2.58
C GLY A 41 -11.82 -9.47 -1.43
N THR A 42 -11.18 -8.32 -1.66
CA THR A 42 -10.92 -7.31 -0.61
C THR A 42 -11.85 -6.10 -0.64
N GLY A 43 -12.80 -6.04 -1.59
CA GLY A 43 -13.69 -4.89 -1.75
C GLY A 43 -13.05 -3.66 -2.42
N GLY A 44 -11.88 -3.81 -3.06
CA GLY A 44 -11.24 -2.75 -3.85
C GLY A 44 -9.87 -2.30 -3.36
N VAL A 45 -9.28 -3.01 -2.39
CA VAL A 45 -7.90 -2.77 -1.95
C VAL A 45 -6.93 -3.05 -3.09
N ARG A 46 -5.86 -2.26 -3.20
CA ARG A 46 -4.87 -2.28 -4.27
C ARG A 46 -3.48 -2.58 -3.72
N LYS A 47 -2.64 -3.15 -4.58
CA LYS A 47 -1.23 -3.48 -4.32
C LYS A 47 -0.34 -2.81 -5.36
N ILE A 48 0.59 -1.97 -4.91
CA ILE A 48 1.64 -1.37 -5.75
C ILE A 48 3.02 -1.84 -5.30
N ARG A 49 3.95 -1.97 -6.25
CA ARG A 49 5.33 -2.39 -6.02
C ARG A 49 6.22 -1.15 -6.08
N ILE A 50 7.13 -1.00 -5.12
CA ILE A 50 8.15 0.04 -5.11
C ILE A 50 9.54 -0.56 -4.90
N ALA A 51 10.57 0.17 -5.31
CA ALA A 51 11.95 -0.21 -4.99
C ALA A 51 12.18 0.00 -3.47
N ALA A 52 12.83 -0.96 -2.81
CA ALA A 52 13.23 -0.84 -1.41
C ALA A 52 14.67 -0.34 -1.28
N LYS A 53 15.02 0.21 -0.11
CA LYS A 53 16.39 0.66 0.23
C LYS A 53 17.41 -0.48 0.15
N GLY A 54 18.63 -0.16 -0.26
CA GLY A 54 19.84 -0.94 0.05
C GLY A 54 20.05 -2.27 -0.71
N HIS A 55 19.10 -2.73 -1.51
CA HIS A 55 19.26 -3.99 -2.27
C HIS A 55 19.14 -3.75 -3.77
N GLY A 56 20.29 -3.62 -4.46
CA GLY A 56 20.33 -3.50 -5.93
C GLY A 56 19.44 -4.53 -6.63
N LYS A 57 18.74 -4.15 -7.71
CA LYS A 57 17.83 -4.95 -8.58
C LYS A 57 16.82 -5.94 -7.94
N ARG A 58 16.82 -6.24 -6.63
CA ARG A 58 16.06 -7.36 -6.03
C ARG A 58 15.28 -7.06 -4.74
N GLY A 59 15.50 -5.96 -4.03
CA GLY A 59 14.67 -5.60 -2.87
C GLY A 59 13.44 -4.80 -3.32
N GLY A 60 12.29 -5.44 -3.48
CA GLY A 60 11.03 -4.75 -3.75
C GLY A 60 10.16 -4.71 -2.50
N ALA A 61 9.57 -3.56 -2.20
CA ALA A 61 8.52 -3.43 -1.18
C ALA A 61 7.14 -3.41 -1.85
N ARG A 62 6.13 -3.88 -1.13
CA ARG A 62 4.73 -3.87 -1.55
C ARG A 62 3.95 -2.98 -0.61
N VAL A 63 3.20 -2.05 -1.20
CA VAL A 63 2.30 -1.14 -0.50
C VAL A 63 0.87 -1.58 -0.79
N ILE A 64 0.10 -1.77 0.28
CA ILE A 64 -1.32 -2.10 0.23
C ILE A 64 -2.09 -0.85 0.60
N TYR A 65 -2.97 -0.41 -0.30
CA TYR A 65 -3.71 0.83 -0.13
C TYR A 65 -5.14 0.74 -0.65
N TYR A 66 -5.98 1.68 -0.25
CA TYR A 66 -7.33 1.84 -0.78
C TYR A 66 -7.53 3.27 -1.28
N HIS A 67 -8.19 3.44 -2.42
CA HIS A 67 -8.48 4.74 -3.01
C HIS A 67 -9.96 5.09 -2.79
N PHE A 68 -10.23 6.08 -1.94
CA PHE A 68 -11.55 6.67 -1.73
C PHE A 68 -11.83 7.72 -2.82
N THR A 69 -12.33 7.27 -3.97
CA THR A 69 -12.51 8.12 -5.16
C THR A 69 -13.34 9.38 -4.89
N SER A 70 -14.47 9.27 -4.18
CA SER A 70 -15.35 10.42 -3.89
C SER A 70 -14.71 11.48 -2.99
N ALA A 71 -13.72 11.09 -2.17
CA ALA A 71 -13.06 11.97 -1.23
C ALA A 71 -11.67 12.45 -1.71
N SER A 72 -11.17 11.95 -2.85
CA SER A 72 -9.79 12.17 -3.31
C SER A 72 -8.76 11.82 -2.23
N GLN A 73 -8.93 10.65 -1.61
CA GLN A 73 -8.05 10.17 -0.54
C GLN A 73 -7.48 8.79 -0.85
N ILE A 74 -6.24 8.57 -0.42
CA ILE A 74 -5.61 7.25 -0.40
C ILE A 74 -5.31 6.87 1.05
N ALA A 75 -5.82 5.72 1.45
CA ALA A 75 -5.47 5.10 2.72
C ALA A 75 -4.37 4.06 2.51
N PHE A 76 -3.19 4.31 3.09
CA PHE A 76 -2.12 3.32 3.18
C PHE A 76 -2.34 2.39 4.37
N LEU A 77 -2.53 1.10 4.09
CA LEU A 77 -2.93 0.10 5.07
C LEU A 77 -1.74 -0.67 5.62
N LEU A 78 -0.87 -1.19 4.75
CA LEU A 78 0.26 -2.05 5.10
C LEU A 78 1.41 -1.89 4.09
N ALA A 79 2.64 -2.07 4.55
CA ALA A 79 3.82 -2.21 3.72
C ALA A 79 4.64 -3.43 4.15
N TYR A 80 5.19 -4.17 3.19
CA TYR A 80 6.06 -5.31 3.50
C TYR A 80 7.06 -5.55 2.38
N ASP A 81 8.23 -6.09 2.73
CA ASP A 81 9.22 -6.49 1.75
C ASP A 81 8.80 -7.79 1.04
N LYS A 82 9.37 -8.04 -0.14
CA LYS A 82 9.04 -9.25 -0.90
C LYS A 82 9.51 -10.55 -0.23
N ALA A 83 10.60 -10.51 0.52
CA ALA A 83 11.22 -11.71 1.10
C ALA A 83 10.41 -12.25 2.29
N THR A 84 9.73 -11.40 3.03
CA THR A 84 8.94 -11.76 4.21
C THR A 84 7.54 -12.24 3.85
N GLN A 85 6.98 -11.76 2.75
CA GLN A 85 5.63 -12.18 2.32
C GLN A 85 5.44 -12.08 0.80
N GLU A 86 5.01 -13.17 0.17
CA GLU A 86 4.69 -13.18 -1.26
C GLU A 86 3.26 -12.68 -1.54
N ASP A 87 2.26 -13.30 -0.90
CA ASP A 87 0.84 -12.99 -1.08
C ASP A 87 0.08 -12.90 0.23
N LEU A 88 -1.06 -12.20 0.18
CA LEU A 88 -2.00 -12.09 1.30
C LEU A 88 -2.80 -13.38 1.44
N THR A 89 -2.88 -13.92 2.66
CA THR A 89 -3.73 -15.07 2.96
C THR A 89 -5.21 -14.73 2.81
N ALA A 90 -6.08 -15.74 2.71
CA ALA A 90 -7.52 -15.54 2.65
C ALA A 90 -8.03 -14.76 3.88
N GLU A 91 -7.51 -15.06 5.06
CA GLU A 91 -7.88 -14.37 6.30
C GLU A 91 -7.43 -12.91 6.28
N GLN A 92 -6.20 -12.62 5.83
CA GLN A 92 -5.73 -11.24 5.68
C GLN A 92 -6.61 -10.44 4.70
N LYS A 93 -7.03 -11.04 3.58
CA LYS A 93 -7.95 -10.39 2.62
C LYS A 93 -9.30 -10.09 3.24
N LYS A 94 -9.83 -11.01 4.06
CA LYS A 94 -11.09 -10.82 4.80
C LYS A 94 -10.99 -9.67 5.80
N VAL A 95 -9.91 -9.61 6.56
CA VAL A 95 -9.65 -8.51 7.51
C VAL A 95 -9.54 -7.17 6.77
N LEU A 96 -8.79 -7.11 5.67
CA LEU A 96 -8.67 -5.89 4.86
C LEU A 96 -10.04 -5.43 4.33
N ARG A 97 -10.88 -6.36 3.88
CA ARG A 97 -12.24 -6.06 3.44
C ARG A 97 -13.07 -5.43 4.57
N GLN A 98 -13.04 -6.03 5.76
CA GLN A 98 -13.78 -5.53 6.93
C GLN A 98 -13.31 -4.12 7.34
N ILE A 99 -12.00 -3.86 7.30
CA ILE A 99 -11.45 -2.53 7.59
C ILE A 99 -12.05 -1.49 6.62
N ILE A 100 -12.05 -1.79 5.32
CA ILE A 100 -12.59 -0.87 4.31
C ILE A 100 -14.11 -0.71 4.42
N GLU A 101 -14.85 -1.77 4.72
CA GLU A 101 -16.30 -1.71 4.94
C GLU A 101 -16.64 -0.82 6.14
N ASN A 102 -15.81 -0.82 7.19
CA ASN A 102 -16.00 0.04 8.38
C ASN A 102 -15.57 1.50 8.18
N TRP A 103 -14.79 1.80 7.14
CA TRP A 103 -14.31 3.16 6.83
C TRP A 103 -15.16 3.86 5.75
N ARG A 104 -16.03 3.12 5.07
CA ARG A 104 -17.03 3.65 4.14
C ARG A 104 -18.25 4.17 4.88
#